data_AF-A0A8J5TGL2-F1
#
_entry.id   AF-A0A8J5TGL2-F1
#
_cell.length_a   1.000
_cell.length_b   1.000
_cell.length_c   1.000
_cell.angle_alpha   90.00
_cell.angle_beta   90.00
_cell.angle_gamma   90.00
#
_symmetry.space_group_name_H-M   'P 1'
#
loop_
_entity.id
_entity.type
_entity.pdbx_description
1 polymer ?
#
loop_
_entity_poly.entity_id
_entity_poly.type
_entity_poly.pdbx_seq_one_letter_code
_entity_poly.pdbx_strand_id
1 'polypeptide(L)'
;MPLALKCCMDPAKFIMDAVADVFPVDRREVKNPTDLAWACVLILEAAVPVLADPDPKIGAARPLVPWAARERAQEMARVWKELAEQKGGVEWTKPPDAHAFLQHVATFAVVEREDRGLYRRIVVSFSWRRQMPRLALTLGLEEEMAGISSHLACYCVLVSFSHIVVATPIVVVYVKC
;
A
#
# COMPACT_ATOMS: atom_id res chain seq x y z
N MET A 1 -10.92 0.75 14.53
CA MET A 1 -10.47 1.97 13.83
C MET A 1 -11.38 2.38 12.66
N PRO A 2 -11.78 1.51 11.70
CA PRO A 2 -12.62 1.94 10.57
C PRO A 2 -13.95 2.57 10.97
N LEU A 3 -14.60 2.08 12.03
CA LEU A 3 -15.83 2.66 12.56
C LEU A 3 -15.66 4.11 13.03
N ALA A 4 -14.55 4.43 13.67
CA ALA A 4 -14.27 5.79 14.12
C ALA A 4 -14.00 6.73 12.93
N LEU A 5 -13.27 6.24 11.91
CA LEU A 5 -13.03 7.00 10.67
C LEU A 5 -14.33 7.28 9.89
N LYS A 6 -15.33 6.39 9.93
CA LYS A 6 -16.65 6.65 9.34
C LYS A 6 -17.42 7.77 10.03
N CYS A 7 -17.08 8.09 11.29
CA CYS A 7 -17.67 9.21 12.02
C CYS A 7 -16.95 10.54 11.77
N CYS A 8 -15.83 10.55 11.04
CA CYS A 8 -15.14 11.77 10.66
C CYS A 8 -15.95 12.53 9.60
N MET A 9 -16.06 13.86 9.75
CA MET A 9 -16.72 14.74 8.79
C MET A 9 -16.09 14.65 7.39
N ASP A 10 -14.76 14.58 7.34
CA ASP A 10 -14.00 14.40 6.11
C ASP A 10 -12.87 13.37 6.37
N PRO A 11 -13.16 12.07 6.19
CA PRO A 11 -12.19 11.02 6.43
C PRO A 11 -10.97 11.14 5.51
N ALA A 12 -11.19 11.47 4.23
CA ALA A 12 -10.13 11.56 3.24
C ALA A 12 -9.11 12.65 3.60
N LYS A 13 -9.60 13.85 3.96
CA LYS A 13 -8.75 14.94 4.42
C LYS A 13 -8.00 14.57 5.70
N PHE A 14 -8.70 14.04 6.70
CA PHE A 14 -8.09 13.65 7.98
C PHE A 14 -6.93 12.67 7.78
N ILE A 15 -7.13 11.64 6.94
CA ILE A 15 -6.11 10.64 6.64
C ILE A 15 -4.90 11.28 5.94
N MET A 16 -5.14 12.09 4.90
CA MET A 16 -4.06 12.74 4.17
C MET A 16 -3.28 13.74 5.05
N ASP A 17 -3.94 14.46 5.95
CA ASP A 17 -3.29 15.37 6.90
C ASP A 17 -2.37 14.57 7.85
N ALA A 18 -2.89 13.50 8.45
CA ALA A 18 -2.11 12.63 9.34
C ALA A 18 -0.92 11.96 8.63
N VAL A 19 -1.07 11.60 7.36
CA VAL A 19 0.00 11.01 6.55
C VAL A 19 1.05 12.06 6.15
N ALA A 20 0.63 13.29 5.83
CA ALA A 20 1.53 14.37 5.41
C ALA A 20 2.49 14.82 6.54
N ASP A 21 2.08 14.71 7.80
CA ASP A 21 2.94 15.00 8.96
C ASP A 21 4.11 13.99 9.10
N VAL A 22 3.96 12.81 8.51
CA VAL A 22 4.93 11.71 8.62
C VAL A 22 5.69 11.51 7.31
N PHE A 23 5.07 11.80 6.16
CA PHE A 23 5.65 11.55 4.85
C PHE A 23 5.47 12.73 3.90
N PRO A 24 6.49 13.05 3.09
CA PRO A 24 7.79 12.37 2.99
C PRO A 24 8.86 13.00 3.91
N VAL A 25 8.41 13.67 4.98
CA VAL A 25 9.20 14.43 5.96
C VAL A 25 10.43 13.66 6.45
N ASP A 26 11.56 14.36 6.62
CA ASP A 26 12.72 13.77 7.28
C ASP A 26 12.43 13.56 8.77
N ARG A 27 12.36 12.30 9.18
CA ARG A 27 12.00 11.90 10.54
C ARG A 27 13.21 11.47 11.38
N ARG A 28 14.43 11.86 10.99
CA ARG A 28 15.68 11.48 11.70
C ARG A 28 15.69 11.88 13.17
N GLU A 29 15.07 13.00 13.52
CA GLU A 29 15.02 13.51 14.90
C GLU A 29 13.88 12.90 15.74
N VAL A 30 12.98 12.15 15.10
CA VAL A 30 11.85 11.54 15.80
C VAL A 30 12.33 10.30 16.57
N LYS A 31 11.90 10.16 17.83
CA LYS A 31 12.30 9.06 18.72
C LYS A 31 11.95 7.67 18.16
N ASN A 32 10.86 7.56 17.41
CA ASN A 32 10.43 6.29 16.83
C ASN A 32 9.79 6.46 15.43
N PRO A 33 10.61 6.73 14.40
CA PRO A 33 10.12 7.10 13.08
C PRO A 33 9.50 5.91 12.34
N THR A 34 9.93 4.69 12.65
CA THR A 34 9.43 3.44 12.04
C THR A 34 8.02 3.12 12.52
N ASP A 35 7.71 3.31 13.80
CA ASP A 35 6.36 3.04 14.32
C ASP A 35 5.33 4.05 13.81
N LEU A 36 5.73 5.31 13.64
CA LEU A 36 4.90 6.31 12.97
C LEU A 36 4.61 5.93 11.52
N ALA A 37 5.62 5.43 10.79
CA ALA A 37 5.45 4.94 9.44
C ALA A 37 4.40 3.81 9.38
N TRP A 38 4.49 2.84 10.30
CA TRP A 38 3.50 1.76 10.40
C TRP A 38 2.12 2.24 10.84
N ALA A 39 2.03 3.25 11.71
CA ALA A 39 0.76 3.85 12.08
C ALA A 39 0.05 4.46 10.87
N CYS A 40 0.77 5.14 9.98
CA CYS A 40 0.21 5.63 8.72
C CYS A 40 -0.27 4.49 7.81
N VAL A 41 0.48 3.39 7.70
CA VAL A 41 0.04 2.19 6.95
C VAL A 41 -1.30 1.69 7.51
N LEU A 42 -1.43 1.56 8.84
CA LEU A 42 -2.67 1.11 9.47
C LEU A 42 -3.84 2.07 9.20
N ILE A 43 -3.59 3.39 9.25
CA ILE A 43 -4.61 4.40 8.95
C ILE A 43 -5.07 4.30 7.50
N LEU A 44 -4.14 4.16 6.56
CA LEU A 44 -4.44 3.98 5.14
C LEU A 44 -5.16 2.66 4.84
N GLU A 45 -4.80 1.55 5.50
CA GLU A 45 -5.50 0.27 5.38
C GLU A 45 -6.94 0.37 5.91
N ALA A 46 -7.13 1.02 7.06
CA ALA A 46 -8.46 1.21 7.64
C ALA A 46 -9.33 2.19 6.84
N ALA A 47 -8.72 3.04 6.02
CA ALA A 47 -9.43 3.94 5.11
C ALA A 47 -10.10 3.18 3.95
N VAL A 48 -9.54 2.06 3.50
CA VAL A 48 -10.07 1.28 2.37
C VAL A 48 -11.57 0.98 2.53
N PRO A 49 -12.07 0.38 3.62
CA PRO A 49 -13.50 0.14 3.81
C PRO A 49 -14.33 1.39 4.17
N VAL A 50 -13.69 2.54 4.40
CA VAL A 50 -14.36 3.82 4.71
C VAL A 50 -14.63 4.59 3.41
N LEU A 51 -13.68 4.54 2.48
CA LEU A 51 -13.77 5.16 1.17
C LEU A 51 -14.34 4.18 0.12
N ALA A 52 -14.65 2.95 0.49
CA ALA A 52 -15.28 1.97 -0.39
C ALA A 52 -16.73 2.32 -0.73
N ASP A 53 -17.22 1.73 -1.82
CA ASP A 53 -18.64 1.79 -2.16
C ASP A 53 -19.52 1.21 -1.04
N PRO A 54 -20.69 1.81 -0.74
CA PRO A 54 -21.62 1.27 0.24
C PRO A 54 -22.24 -0.06 -0.20
N ASP A 55 -22.30 -0.38 -1.50
CA ASP A 55 -22.73 -1.70 -1.96
C ASP A 55 -21.63 -2.74 -1.67
N PRO A 56 -21.88 -3.75 -0.80
CA PRO A 56 -20.90 -4.77 -0.48
C PRO A 56 -20.43 -5.60 -1.68
N LYS A 57 -21.21 -5.66 -2.77
CA LYS A 57 -20.85 -6.35 -4.01
C LYS A 57 -19.79 -5.58 -4.81
N ILE A 58 -19.74 -4.26 -4.66
CA ILE A 58 -18.76 -3.39 -5.32
C ILE A 58 -17.61 -3.08 -4.37
N GLY A 59 -17.92 -2.61 -3.16
CA GLY A 59 -16.98 -2.38 -2.07
C GLY A 59 -15.71 -1.63 -2.47
N ALA A 60 -14.56 -2.16 -2.08
CA ALA A 60 -13.25 -1.53 -2.31
C ALA A 60 -12.83 -1.49 -3.79
N ALA A 61 -13.52 -2.19 -4.69
CA ALA A 61 -13.24 -2.12 -6.12
C ALA A 61 -13.63 -0.75 -6.72
N ARG A 62 -14.51 0.02 -6.05
CA ARG A 62 -14.87 1.39 -6.43
C ARG A 62 -14.69 2.35 -5.24
N PRO A 63 -13.49 2.93 -5.06
CA PRO A 63 -13.28 3.96 -4.06
C PRO A 63 -14.05 5.26 -4.37
N LEU A 64 -14.94 5.65 -3.46
CA LEU A 64 -15.71 6.90 -3.44
C LEU A 64 -14.87 8.05 -2.86
N VAL A 65 -13.80 8.40 -3.56
CA VAL A 65 -12.90 9.49 -3.18
C VAL A 65 -13.33 10.77 -3.91
N PRO A 66 -13.61 11.88 -3.20
CA PRO A 66 -13.91 13.17 -3.83
C PRO A 66 -12.79 13.64 -4.76
N TRP A 67 -13.13 14.35 -5.83
CA TRP A 67 -12.17 14.85 -6.82
C TRP A 67 -10.99 15.62 -6.18
N ALA A 68 -11.29 16.60 -5.32
CA ALA A 68 -10.26 17.39 -4.63
C ALA A 68 -9.33 16.51 -3.76
N ALA A 69 -9.86 15.43 -3.17
CA ALA A 69 -9.04 14.50 -2.42
C ALA A 69 -8.14 13.63 -3.33
N ARG A 70 -8.62 13.27 -4.53
CA ARG A 70 -7.80 12.58 -5.53
C ARG A 70 -6.67 13.47 -6.04
N GLU A 71 -6.94 14.73 -6.37
CA GLU A 71 -5.91 15.69 -6.81
C GLU A 71 -4.83 15.86 -5.74
N ARG A 72 -5.24 16.04 -4.48
CA ARG A 72 -4.28 16.13 -3.37
C ARG A 72 -3.49 14.84 -3.19
N ALA A 73 -4.13 13.68 -3.26
CA ALA A 73 -3.45 12.39 -3.13
C ALA A 73 -2.46 12.15 -4.28
N GLN A 74 -2.78 12.58 -5.51
CA GLN A 74 -1.86 12.55 -6.65
C GLN A 74 -0.64 13.43 -6.39
N GLU A 75 -0.85 14.67 -5.92
CA GLU A 75 0.24 15.59 -5.61
C GLU A 75 1.16 15.01 -4.53
N MET A 76 0.60 14.46 -3.45
CA MET A 76 1.37 13.78 -2.42
C MET A 76 2.20 12.64 -3.01
N ALA A 77 1.62 11.80 -3.88
CA ALA A 77 2.34 10.70 -4.51
C ALA A 77 3.50 11.20 -5.40
N ARG A 78 3.31 12.31 -6.12
CA ARG A 78 4.38 12.94 -6.93
C ARG A 78 5.54 13.40 -6.07
N VAL A 79 5.28 14.15 -5.00
CA VAL A 79 6.31 14.62 -4.07
C VAL A 79 7.09 13.43 -3.47
N TRP A 80 6.40 12.32 -3.15
CA TRP A 80 7.06 11.12 -2.63
C TRP A 80 7.98 10.47 -3.66
N LYS A 81 7.56 10.40 -4.94
CA LYS A 81 8.38 9.89 -6.05
C LYS A 81 9.64 10.74 -6.24
N GLU A 82 9.47 12.06 -6.33
CA GLU A 82 10.58 13.01 -6.50
C GLU A 82 11.61 12.88 -5.36
N LEU A 83 11.15 12.81 -4.11
CA LEU A 83 12.07 12.65 -2.97
C LEU A 83 12.76 11.29 -2.98
N ALA A 84 12.08 10.24 -3.43
CA ALA A 84 12.69 8.93 -3.54
C ALA A 84 13.76 8.88 -4.63
N GLU A 85 13.56 9.55 -5.76
CA GLU A 85 14.58 9.70 -6.81
C GLU A 85 15.83 10.41 -6.27
N GLN A 86 15.65 11.50 -5.51
CA GLN A 86 16.76 12.20 -4.86
C GLN A 86 17.55 11.33 -3.87
N LYS A 87 16.90 10.31 -3.28
CA LYS A 87 17.50 9.39 -2.30
C LYS A 87 18.06 8.09 -2.92
N GLY A 88 18.22 8.04 -4.24
CA GLY A 88 18.77 6.87 -4.94
C GLY A 88 17.72 5.87 -5.45
N GLY A 89 16.46 6.29 -5.54
CA GLY A 89 15.33 5.50 -6.06
C GLY A 89 14.44 4.92 -4.96
N VAL A 90 13.25 4.46 -5.35
CA VAL A 90 12.21 4.00 -4.40
C VAL A 90 12.59 2.71 -3.63
N GLU A 91 13.61 1.99 -4.10
CA GLU A 91 14.15 0.80 -3.41
C GLU A 91 14.99 1.13 -2.16
N TRP A 92 15.31 2.41 -1.91
CA TRP A 92 16.08 2.86 -0.73
C TRP A 92 15.24 3.13 0.53
N THR A 93 13.92 2.96 0.43
CA THR A 93 13.01 3.31 1.52
C THR A 93 12.87 2.17 2.53
N LYS A 94 12.66 2.52 3.81
CA LYS A 94 12.37 1.51 4.83
C LYS A 94 11.08 0.77 4.44
N PRO A 95 10.90 -0.53 4.78
CA PRO A 95 9.71 -1.29 4.42
C PRO A 95 8.35 -0.58 4.67
N PRO A 96 8.12 0.12 5.81
CA PRO A 96 6.85 0.83 6.00
C PRO A 96 6.66 2.04 5.08
N ASP A 97 7.74 2.67 4.60
CA ASP A 97 7.66 3.84 3.72
C ASP A 97 7.20 3.41 2.32
N ALA A 98 7.81 2.34 1.78
CA ALA A 98 7.39 1.69 0.55
C ALA A 98 5.92 1.21 0.62
N HIS A 99 5.54 0.62 1.76
CA HIS A 99 4.18 0.15 1.99
C HIS A 99 3.20 1.34 2.05
N ALA A 100 3.51 2.38 2.83
CA ALA A 100 2.67 3.57 2.92
C ALA A 100 2.44 4.19 1.54
N PHE A 101 3.45 4.22 0.68
CA PHE A 101 3.34 4.77 -0.67
C PHE A 101 2.36 3.96 -1.52
N LEU A 102 2.57 2.65 -1.62
CA LEU A 102 1.69 1.76 -2.38
C LEU A 102 0.27 1.76 -1.84
N GLN A 103 0.12 1.76 -0.51
CA GLN A 103 -1.18 1.81 0.14
C GLN A 103 -1.88 3.15 -0.11
N HIS A 104 -1.16 4.27 -0.11
CA HIS A 104 -1.73 5.59 -0.43
C HIS A 104 -2.29 5.64 -1.85
N VAL A 105 -1.49 5.24 -2.84
CA VAL A 105 -1.94 5.29 -4.24
C VAL A 105 -3.11 4.34 -4.51
N ALA A 106 -3.14 3.19 -3.85
CA ALA A 106 -4.25 2.24 -3.90
C ALA A 106 -5.52 2.78 -3.21
N THR A 107 -5.40 3.25 -1.96
CA THR A 107 -6.52 3.75 -1.14
C THR A 107 -7.25 4.90 -1.82
N PHE A 108 -6.52 5.84 -2.45
CA PHE A 108 -7.11 7.01 -3.08
C PHE A 108 -7.45 6.82 -4.57
N ALA A 109 -7.21 5.64 -5.14
CA ALA A 109 -7.39 5.34 -6.56
C ALA A 109 -6.63 6.31 -7.49
N VAL A 110 -5.37 6.59 -7.15
CA VAL A 110 -4.48 7.53 -7.87
C VAL A 110 -3.30 6.82 -8.54
N VAL A 111 -3.51 5.56 -8.95
CA VAL A 111 -2.54 4.74 -9.67
C VAL A 111 -2.32 5.33 -11.07
N GLU A 112 -1.10 5.76 -11.37
CA GLU A 112 -0.70 6.26 -12.70
C GLU A 112 -0.14 5.09 -13.55
N ARG A 113 -0.49 5.01 -14.84
CA ARG A 113 -0.07 3.89 -15.71
C ARG A 113 1.43 3.95 -16.02
N GLU A 114 1.95 5.16 -16.10
CA GLU A 114 3.35 5.49 -16.38
C GLU A 114 4.26 4.98 -15.25
N ASP A 115 3.75 4.97 -14.01
CA ASP A 115 4.45 4.49 -12.83
C ASP A 115 4.38 2.97 -12.64
N ARG A 116 3.73 2.22 -13.52
CA ARG A 116 3.52 0.77 -13.34
C ARG A 116 4.84 0.02 -13.09
N GLY A 117 5.89 0.38 -13.84
CA GLY A 117 7.23 -0.18 -13.65
C GLY A 117 7.84 0.13 -12.29
N LEU A 118 7.52 1.30 -11.72
CA LEU A 118 7.91 1.66 -10.37
C LEU A 118 7.17 0.81 -9.33
N TYR A 119 5.84 0.74 -9.41
CA TYR A 119 5.04 -0.06 -8.47
C TYR A 119 5.48 -1.52 -8.44
N ARG A 120 5.77 -2.08 -9.62
CA ARG A 120 6.32 -3.44 -9.75
C ARG A 120 7.63 -3.61 -9.01
N ARG A 121 8.61 -2.71 -9.21
CA ARG A 121 9.91 -2.78 -8.53
C ARG A 121 9.73 -2.82 -7.01
N ILE A 122 8.91 -1.92 -6.46
CA ILE A 122 8.63 -1.86 -5.02
C ILE A 122 8.02 -3.20 -4.53
N VAL A 123 6.98 -3.70 -5.20
CA VAL A 123 6.33 -4.96 -4.82
C VAL A 123 7.31 -6.13 -4.82
N VAL A 124 8.19 -6.21 -5.82
CA VAL A 124 9.20 -7.27 -5.91
C VAL A 124 10.21 -7.16 -4.77
N SER A 125 10.75 -5.97 -4.51
CA SER A 125 11.76 -5.73 -3.47
C SER A 125 11.23 -5.99 -2.04
N PHE A 126 9.91 -5.88 -1.82
CA PHE A 126 9.26 -6.13 -0.53
C PHE A 126 8.34 -7.36 -0.51
N SER A 127 8.43 -8.23 -1.51
CA SER A 127 7.53 -9.37 -1.76
C SER A 127 7.38 -10.36 -0.59
N TRP A 128 8.38 -10.45 0.30
CA TRP A 128 8.37 -11.25 1.53
C TRP A 128 7.38 -10.76 2.60
N ARG A 129 6.80 -9.56 2.45
CA ARG A 129 5.79 -9.02 3.36
C ARG A 129 4.39 -9.51 2.97
N ARG A 130 3.69 -10.09 3.94
CA ARG A 130 2.34 -10.69 3.78
C ARG A 130 1.32 -9.81 3.04
N GLN A 131 1.42 -8.48 3.16
CA GLN A 131 0.45 -7.54 2.54
C GLN A 131 0.79 -7.16 1.09
N MET A 132 2.04 -7.34 0.63
CA MET A 132 2.48 -6.90 -0.69
C MET A 132 1.77 -7.60 -1.85
N PRO A 133 1.49 -8.93 -1.80
CA PRO A 133 0.70 -9.58 -2.84
C PRO A 133 -0.70 -8.99 -3.01
N ARG A 134 -1.36 -8.56 -1.92
CA ARG A 134 -2.70 -7.94 -1.98
C ARG A 134 -2.65 -6.56 -2.61
N LEU A 135 -1.62 -5.78 -2.29
CA LEU A 135 -1.39 -4.48 -2.93
C LEU A 135 -1.11 -4.61 -4.42
N ALA A 136 -0.29 -5.59 -4.82
CA ALA A 136 0.01 -5.83 -6.22
C ALA A 136 -1.25 -6.07 -7.08
N LEU A 137 -2.20 -6.86 -6.56
CA LEU A 137 -3.50 -7.07 -7.21
C LEU A 137 -4.30 -5.75 -7.32
N THR A 138 -4.37 -4.99 -6.21
CA THR A 138 -5.09 -3.70 -6.16
C THR A 138 -4.52 -2.67 -7.14
N LEU A 139 -3.22 -2.75 -7.43
CA LEU A 139 -2.51 -1.87 -8.36
C LEU A 139 -2.60 -2.35 -9.83
N GLY A 140 -3.29 -3.45 -10.13
CA GLY A 140 -3.41 -3.98 -11.49
C GLY A 140 -2.13 -4.62 -12.02
N LEU A 141 -1.30 -5.20 -11.13
CA LEU A 141 -0.07 -5.90 -11.48
C LEU A 141 -0.26 -7.42 -11.67
N GLU A 142 -1.51 -7.88 -11.83
CA GLU A 142 -1.90 -9.30 -11.83
C GLU A 142 -1.20 -10.12 -12.93
N GLU A 143 -1.16 -9.61 -14.17
CA GLU A 143 -0.49 -10.28 -15.30
C GLU A 143 1.02 -10.44 -15.08
N GLU A 144 1.64 -9.52 -14.33
CA GLU A 144 3.07 -9.56 -14.03
C GLU A 144 3.37 -10.48 -12.84
N MET A 145 2.41 -10.68 -11.93
CA MET A 145 2.52 -11.65 -10.84
C MET A 145 2.62 -13.10 -11.32
N ALA A 146 2.15 -13.43 -12.53
CA ALA A 146 2.34 -14.75 -13.12
C ALA A 146 3.83 -15.05 -13.38
N GLY A 147 4.62 -14.06 -13.82
CA GLY A 147 6.07 -14.18 -13.97
C GLY A 147 6.80 -14.15 -12.62
N ILE A 148 6.31 -13.33 -11.69
CA ILE A 148 6.88 -13.24 -10.34
C ILE A 148 6.56 -14.51 -9.54
N SER A 149 5.48 -15.26 -9.80
CA SER A 149 5.14 -16.50 -9.09
C SER A 149 6.27 -17.54 -9.10
N SER A 150 7.07 -17.60 -10.16
CA SER A 150 8.26 -18.46 -10.24
C SER A 150 9.39 -18.03 -9.29
N HIS A 151 9.49 -16.74 -8.95
CA HIS A 151 10.48 -16.19 -8.02
C HIS A 151 9.93 -16.00 -6.60
N LEU A 152 8.68 -15.52 -6.46
CA LEU A 152 7.89 -15.42 -5.21
C LEU A 152 7.67 -16.80 -4.58
N ALA A 153 7.41 -17.86 -5.35
CA ALA A 153 7.33 -19.22 -4.80
C ALA A 153 8.68 -19.67 -4.23
N CYS A 154 9.79 -19.29 -4.85
CA CYS A 154 11.14 -19.61 -4.35
C CYS A 154 11.45 -18.86 -3.05
N TYR A 155 11.14 -17.56 -2.96
CA TYR A 155 11.37 -16.78 -1.74
C TYR A 155 10.37 -17.09 -0.60
N CYS A 156 9.09 -17.33 -0.90
CA CYS A 156 8.10 -17.71 0.12
C CYS A 156 8.38 -19.10 0.73
N VAL A 157 8.92 -20.05 -0.05
CA VAL A 157 9.32 -21.37 0.46
C VAL A 157 10.60 -21.28 1.31
N LEU A 158 11.56 -20.42 0.93
CA LEU A 158 12.81 -20.26 1.69
C LEU A 158 12.62 -19.53 3.03
N VAL A 159 11.70 -18.56 3.13
CA VAL A 159 11.46 -17.83 4.40
C VAL A 159 10.50 -18.59 5.32
N SER A 160 9.68 -19.51 4.80
CA SER A 160 8.77 -20.33 5.63
C SER A 160 9.50 -21.39 6.48
N PHE A 161 10.81 -21.57 6.32
CA PHE A 161 11.59 -22.53 7.12
C PHE A 161 12.04 -22.01 8.49
N SER A 162 11.70 -20.78 8.90
CA SER A 162 12.16 -20.24 10.19
C SER A 162 11.11 -19.44 10.96
N HIS A 163 9.90 -19.99 11.11
CA HIS A 163 8.87 -19.68 12.12
C HIS A 163 7.51 -19.18 11.57
N ILE A 164 6.52 -20.04 11.82
CA ILE A 164 5.11 -19.77 12.16
C ILE A 164 4.11 -19.56 10.99
N VAL A 165 3.39 -20.66 10.80
CA VAL A 165 2.03 -20.82 10.24
C VAL A 165 1.05 -19.84 10.90
N VAL A 166 0.38 -18.98 10.12
CA VAL A 166 -0.94 -18.45 10.49
C VAL A 166 -1.86 -18.46 9.27
N ALA A 167 -2.84 -19.34 9.34
CA ALA A 167 -3.96 -19.48 8.42
C ALA A 167 -4.78 -18.18 8.32
N THR A 168 -5.08 -17.77 7.09
CA THR A 168 -6.28 -16.99 6.75
C THR A 168 -6.88 -17.57 5.46
N PRO A 169 -8.19 -17.84 5.42
CA PRO A 169 -8.82 -18.48 4.26
C PRO A 169 -9.23 -17.40 3.27
N ILE A 170 -8.46 -17.15 2.22
CA ILE A 170 -8.96 -16.44 1.01
C ILE A 170 -8.15 -16.78 -0.25
N VAL A 171 -7.05 -17.53 -0.17
CA VAL A 171 -6.36 -17.96 -1.40
C VAL A 171 -6.10 -19.46 -1.37
N VAL A 172 -7.16 -20.23 -1.61
CA VAL A 172 -6.99 -21.55 -2.23
C VAL A 172 -6.66 -21.27 -3.68
N VAL A 173 -5.37 -21.03 -3.99
CA VAL A 173 -4.91 -21.28 -5.36
C VAL A 173 -4.92 -22.79 -5.50
N TYR A 174 -5.93 -23.30 -6.20
CA TYR A 174 -5.95 -24.69 -6.66
C TYR A 174 -4.70 -24.89 -7.54
N VAL A 175 -3.64 -25.46 -6.95
CA VAL A 175 -2.61 -26.14 -7.73
C VAL A 175 -3.21 -27.50 -8.06
N LYS A 176 -3.85 -27.58 -9.23
CA LYS A 176 -4.20 -28.87 -9.83
C LYS A 176 -2.95 -29.29 -10.61
N CYS A 177 -2.24 -30.29 -10.08
CA CYS A 177 -1.18 -31.01 -10.79
C CYS A 177 -1.70 -31.60 -12.09
#